data_AF-A0A950N7W1-F1
#
_entry.id   AF-A0A950N7W1-F1
#
_cell.length_a   1.000
_cell.length_b   1.000
_cell.length_c   1.000
_cell.angle_alpha   90.00
_cell.angle_beta   90.00
_cell.angle_gamma   90.00
#
_symmetry.space_group_name_H-M   'P 1'
#
loop_
_entity.id
_entity.type
_entity.pdbx_description
1 polymer ?
#
loop_
_entity_poly.entity_id
_entity_poly.type
_entity_poly.pdbx_seq_one_letter_code
_entity_poly.pdbx_strand_id
1 'polypeptide(L)'
;MRRLALVLLVLAGCAASGPRWGFDPVAEEGVHADVRVEWWYHWGFLDDDAGGRWSCFSSFFRTWKPGFPITRYQLYDLTDLATGKRRSKSAAGAEILPLVKALSGEAKLPKPHDVIPGQPLEKGGDPLRVRYGDDLFERLGDGRYRLKTGEIDVTLTAESEFMAVEGSGLTGVGDPSEMHY
;
A
#
# COMPACT_ATOMS: atom_id res chain seq x y z
N MET A 1 42.52 21.63 -30.90
CA MET A 1 42.65 21.10 -29.52
C MET A 1 41.48 21.43 -28.58
N ARG A 2 40.66 22.48 -28.81
CA ARG A 2 39.52 22.83 -27.93
C ARG A 2 38.23 22.01 -28.10
N ARG A 3 38.09 21.19 -29.16
CA ARG A 3 36.86 20.42 -29.43
C ARG A 3 36.84 19.00 -28.84
N LEU A 4 37.99 18.43 -28.45
CA LEU A 4 38.03 17.11 -27.81
C LEU A 4 37.70 17.15 -26.31
N ALA A 5 37.90 18.28 -25.63
CA ALA A 5 37.65 18.41 -24.20
C ALA A 5 36.15 18.48 -23.84
N LEU A 6 35.29 18.88 -24.77
CA LEU A 6 33.84 18.98 -24.52
C LEU A 6 33.12 17.62 -24.55
N VAL A 7 33.66 16.62 -25.24
CA VAL A 7 33.03 15.29 -25.37
C VAL A 7 33.27 14.43 -24.11
N LEU A 8 34.40 14.64 -23.41
CA LEU A 8 34.72 13.90 -22.17
C LEU A 8 33.96 14.39 -20.94
N LEU A 9 33.46 15.64 -20.94
CA LEU A 9 32.64 16.18 -19.85
C LEU A 9 31.17 15.72 -19.91
N VAL A 10 30.70 15.24 -21.07
CA VAL A 10 29.33 14.69 -21.23
C VAL A 10 29.24 13.23 -20.78
N LEU A 11 30.36 12.49 -20.76
CA LEU A 11 30.38 11.09 -20.34
C LEU A 11 30.58 10.88 -18.84
N ALA A 12 30.96 11.93 -18.09
CA ALA A 12 31.20 11.86 -16.65
C ALA A 12 30.03 12.41 -15.79
N GLY A 13 29.06 13.06 -16.42
CA GLY A 13 27.83 13.52 -15.75
C GLY A 13 26.70 12.52 -16.00
N CYS A 14 26.01 12.12 -14.93
CA CYS A 14 24.71 11.42 -14.96
C CYS A 14 24.71 9.89 -15.07
N ALA A 15 25.71 9.20 -14.54
CA ALA A 15 25.45 7.87 -13.96
C ALA A 15 25.39 8.05 -12.44
N ALA A 16 24.31 8.66 -11.93
CA ALA A 16 23.98 8.48 -10.53
C ALA A 16 23.87 6.96 -10.33
N SER A 17 24.63 6.41 -9.38
CA SER A 17 24.47 5.00 -9.03
C SER A 17 23.00 4.79 -8.71
N GLY A 18 22.36 3.80 -9.35
CA GLY A 18 20.99 3.43 -9.05
C GLY A 18 20.77 3.21 -7.55
N PRO A 19 19.52 3.26 -7.06
CA PRO A 19 19.23 3.10 -5.64
C PRO A 19 19.92 1.85 -5.09
N ARG A 20 20.67 2.02 -4.01
CA ARG A 20 21.28 0.89 -3.28
C ARG A 20 20.24 0.35 -2.33
N TRP A 21 19.37 -0.49 -2.85
CA TRP A 21 18.42 -1.23 -2.03
C TRP A 21 19.16 -2.04 -0.97
N GLY A 22 18.67 -1.98 0.27
CA GLY A 22 19.11 -2.87 1.35
C GLY A 22 18.60 -4.30 1.22
N PHE A 23 17.72 -4.55 0.24
CA PHE A 23 17.01 -5.80 -0.03
C PHE A 23 16.74 -5.95 -1.53
N ASP A 24 16.18 -7.07 -1.97
CA ASP A 24 15.71 -7.26 -3.35
C ASP A 24 14.26 -6.76 -3.47
N PRO A 25 14.00 -5.60 -4.10
CA PRO A 25 12.65 -5.04 -4.14
C PRO A 25 11.64 -5.94 -4.86
N VAL A 26 12.08 -6.82 -5.77
CA VAL A 26 11.18 -7.75 -6.46
C VAL A 26 10.79 -8.92 -5.55
N ALA A 27 11.74 -9.40 -4.73
CA ALA A 27 11.48 -10.45 -3.75
C ALA A 27 10.59 -9.98 -2.58
N GLU A 28 10.70 -8.69 -2.22
CA GLU A 28 9.97 -8.06 -1.12
C GLU A 28 8.61 -7.44 -1.55
N GLU A 29 8.12 -7.70 -2.78
CA GLU A 29 6.78 -7.21 -3.17
C GLU A 29 5.65 -7.98 -2.49
N GLY A 30 5.92 -9.21 -2.05
CA GLY A 30 4.96 -10.11 -1.43
C GLY A 30 4.51 -9.67 -0.04
N VAL A 31 3.66 -10.49 0.56
CA VAL A 31 3.22 -10.26 1.94
C VAL A 31 4.29 -10.76 2.93
N HIS A 32 4.77 -9.92 3.84
CA HIS A 32 5.87 -10.23 4.76
C HIS A 32 5.38 -10.93 6.05
N ALA A 33 5.30 -12.26 6.07
CA ALA A 33 4.68 -13.00 7.19
C ALA A 33 5.37 -12.83 8.57
N ASP A 34 6.60 -12.33 8.59
CA ASP A 34 7.45 -12.18 9.76
C ASP A 34 7.46 -10.74 10.34
N VAL A 35 6.76 -9.79 9.73
CA VAL A 35 6.64 -8.42 10.26
C VAL A 35 5.39 -8.23 11.12
N ARG A 36 5.50 -7.35 12.13
CA ARG A 36 4.38 -7.03 13.04
C ARG A 36 3.37 -6.06 12.44
N VAL A 37 3.79 -5.26 11.47
CA VAL A 37 3.01 -4.19 10.87
C VAL A 37 3.36 -4.12 9.41
N GLU A 38 2.34 -4.05 8.56
CA GLU A 38 2.54 -3.95 7.11
C GLU A 38 1.41 -3.13 6.49
N TRP A 39 1.77 -2.38 5.44
CA TRP A 39 0.89 -1.42 4.77
C TRP A 39 1.00 -1.57 3.26
N TRP A 40 -0.14 -1.51 2.59
CA TRP A 40 -0.24 -1.25 1.16
C TRP A 40 -1.07 -0.01 0.97
N TYR A 41 -0.44 1.05 0.49
CA TYR A 41 -1.00 2.39 0.44
C TYR A 41 -1.06 2.89 -1.00
N HIS A 42 -2.22 3.39 -1.39
CA HIS A 42 -2.47 3.88 -2.74
C HIS A 42 -3.13 5.25 -2.65
N TRP A 43 -2.60 6.20 -3.40
CA TRP A 43 -3.20 7.51 -3.58
C TRP A 43 -2.95 7.99 -5.00
N GLY A 44 -3.95 8.63 -5.60
CA GLY A 44 -3.79 9.19 -6.93
C GLY A 44 -5.04 9.91 -7.41
N PHE A 45 -4.96 10.38 -8.65
CA PHE A 45 -6.06 11.00 -9.37
C PHE A 45 -6.61 10.04 -10.43
N LEU A 46 -7.90 10.13 -10.66
CA LEU A 46 -8.61 9.36 -11.68
C LEU A 46 -9.37 10.34 -12.57
N ASP A 47 -9.43 10.04 -13.86
CA ASP A 47 -10.29 10.69 -14.83
C ASP A 47 -11.17 9.60 -15.50
N ASP A 48 -12.38 9.93 -15.93
CA ASP A 48 -13.31 9.01 -16.58
C ASP A 48 -13.69 9.49 -17.97
N ASP A 49 -14.36 8.62 -18.73
CA ASP A 49 -14.77 8.90 -20.11
C ASP A 49 -15.79 10.05 -20.22
N ALA A 50 -16.47 10.40 -19.12
CA ALA A 50 -17.40 11.51 -19.05
C ALA A 50 -16.71 12.84 -18.70
N GLY A 51 -15.39 12.84 -18.49
CA GLY A 51 -14.59 14.02 -18.14
C GLY A 51 -14.65 14.40 -16.66
N GLY A 52 -15.15 13.54 -15.79
CA GLY A 52 -15.07 13.76 -14.35
C GLY A 52 -13.65 13.52 -13.84
N ARG A 53 -13.35 14.05 -12.66
CA ARG A 53 -12.04 13.96 -12.02
C ARG A 53 -12.19 13.63 -10.54
N TRP A 54 -11.43 12.67 -10.04
CA TRP A 54 -11.46 12.24 -8.65
C TRP A 54 -10.07 12.19 -8.03
N SER A 55 -10.01 12.39 -6.72
CA SER A 55 -8.91 11.84 -5.92
C SER A 55 -9.36 10.53 -5.28
N CYS A 56 -8.50 9.53 -5.34
CA CYS A 56 -8.71 8.23 -4.73
C CYS A 56 -7.63 7.95 -3.69
N PHE A 57 -8.04 7.35 -2.58
CA PHE A 57 -7.16 6.82 -1.55
C PHE A 57 -7.62 5.41 -1.19
N SER A 58 -6.68 4.50 -0.95
CA SER A 58 -6.97 3.19 -0.38
C SER A 58 -5.80 2.70 0.43
N SER A 59 -6.08 2.09 1.58
CA SER A 59 -5.08 1.34 2.33
C SER A 59 -5.56 -0.03 2.73
N PHE A 60 -4.65 -1.00 2.62
CA PHE A 60 -4.73 -2.29 3.29
C PHE A 60 -3.67 -2.25 4.39
N PHE A 61 -4.08 -2.55 5.62
CA PHE A 61 -3.19 -2.57 6.77
C PHE A 61 -3.39 -3.84 7.55
N ARG A 62 -2.29 -4.39 8.04
CA ARG A 62 -2.33 -5.46 9.03
C ARG A 62 -1.37 -5.21 10.16
N THR A 63 -1.75 -5.73 11.32
CA THR A 63 -0.87 -5.77 12.48
C THR A 63 -1.04 -7.06 13.27
N TRP A 64 0.04 -7.50 13.91
CA TRP A 64 0.01 -8.58 14.87
C TRP A 64 0.89 -8.27 16.08
N LYS A 65 0.36 -8.61 17.26
CA LYS A 65 1.07 -8.63 18.53
C LYS A 65 0.92 -10.01 19.18
N PRO A 66 1.98 -10.57 19.82
CA PRO A 66 1.84 -11.81 20.59
C PRO A 66 0.66 -11.77 21.55
N GLY A 67 -0.17 -12.82 21.53
CA GLY A 67 -1.40 -12.91 22.33
C GLY A 67 -2.66 -12.27 21.72
N PHE A 68 -2.54 -11.65 20.55
CA PHE A 68 -3.66 -11.05 19.80
C PHE A 68 -3.74 -11.64 18.39
N PRO A 69 -4.94 -11.72 17.78
CA PRO A 69 -5.06 -12.14 16.39
C PRO A 69 -4.40 -11.12 15.44
N ILE A 70 -3.92 -11.60 14.29
CA ILE A 70 -3.58 -10.72 13.16
C ILE A 70 -4.82 -9.91 12.83
N THR A 71 -4.72 -8.59 12.92
CA THR A 71 -5.81 -7.65 12.76
C THR A 71 -5.67 -6.93 11.44
N ARG A 72 -6.69 -7.04 10.60
CA ARG A 72 -6.81 -6.36 9.31
C ARG A 72 -7.57 -5.05 9.45
N TYR A 73 -7.17 -4.06 8.67
CA TYR A 73 -7.87 -2.80 8.54
C TYR A 73 -7.85 -2.33 7.08
N GLN A 74 -8.95 -1.75 6.64
CA GLN A 74 -9.13 -1.21 5.30
C GLN A 74 -9.66 0.21 5.41
N LEU A 75 -9.07 1.10 4.63
CA LEU A 75 -9.58 2.45 4.44
C LEU A 75 -9.73 2.72 2.94
N TYR A 76 -10.78 3.45 2.59
CA TYR A 76 -11.04 3.90 1.23
C TYR A 76 -11.62 5.31 1.23
N ASP A 77 -11.19 6.09 0.25
CA ASP A 77 -11.75 7.39 -0.07
C ASP A 77 -11.84 7.61 -1.58
N LEU A 78 -12.96 8.17 -2.02
CA LEU A 78 -13.13 8.69 -3.37
C LEU A 78 -13.84 10.04 -3.28
N THR A 79 -13.14 11.08 -3.72
CA THR A 79 -13.65 12.46 -3.69
C THR A 79 -13.76 12.98 -5.12
N ASP A 80 -14.95 13.40 -5.50
CA ASP A 80 -15.19 14.14 -6.74
C ASP A 80 -14.57 15.54 -6.62
N LEU A 81 -13.63 15.87 -7.49
CA LEU A 81 -12.89 17.13 -7.42
C LEU A 81 -13.70 18.34 -7.89
N ALA A 82 -14.75 18.13 -8.69
CA ALA A 82 -15.61 19.21 -9.14
C ALA A 82 -16.61 19.63 -8.06
N THR A 83 -17.17 18.66 -7.33
CA THR A 83 -18.22 18.91 -6.33
C THR A 83 -17.73 18.90 -4.88
N GLY A 84 -16.54 18.34 -4.62
CA GLY A 84 -16.04 18.05 -3.27
C GLY A 84 -16.79 16.92 -2.57
N LYS A 85 -17.72 16.23 -3.26
CA LYS A 85 -18.49 15.15 -2.66
C LYS A 85 -17.59 13.95 -2.42
N ARG A 86 -17.55 13.52 -1.16
CA ARG A 86 -16.70 12.46 -0.66
C ARG A 86 -17.49 11.18 -0.38
N ARG A 87 -16.92 10.04 -0.75
CA ARG A 87 -17.37 8.70 -0.37
C ARG A 87 -16.21 7.99 0.30
N SER A 88 -16.44 7.49 1.51
CA SER A 88 -15.38 6.89 2.31
C SER A 88 -15.88 5.64 3.01
N LYS A 89 -14.98 4.68 3.19
CA LYS A 89 -15.22 3.45 3.95
C LYS A 89 -14.06 3.26 4.93
N SER A 90 -14.40 2.73 6.09
CA SER A 90 -13.44 2.22 7.05
C SER A 90 -13.92 0.87 7.53
N ALA A 91 -13.05 -0.14 7.53
CA ALA A 91 -13.42 -1.48 7.94
C ALA A 91 -12.30 -2.15 8.73
N ALA A 92 -12.68 -3.03 9.66
CA ALA A 92 -11.76 -3.82 10.46
C ALA A 92 -12.14 -5.29 10.45
N GLY A 93 -11.14 -6.17 10.58
CA GLY A 93 -11.31 -7.62 10.60
C GLY A 93 -12.26 -8.14 11.67
N ALA A 94 -13.10 -9.13 11.33
CA ALA A 94 -13.98 -9.80 12.29
C ALA A 94 -13.24 -10.38 13.50
N GLU A 95 -11.94 -10.68 13.36
CA GLU A 95 -11.05 -11.12 14.43
C GLU A 95 -10.96 -10.17 15.64
N ILE A 96 -11.29 -8.88 15.49
CA ILE A 96 -11.26 -7.94 16.62
C ILE A 96 -12.57 -7.93 17.42
N LEU A 97 -13.65 -8.52 16.90
CA LEU A 97 -14.95 -8.50 17.57
C LEU A 97 -14.93 -9.11 18.98
N PRO A 98 -14.20 -10.22 19.27
CA PRO A 98 -14.09 -10.72 20.64
C PRO A 98 -13.46 -9.70 21.59
N LEU A 99 -12.45 -8.96 21.13
CA LEU A 99 -11.80 -7.90 21.91
C LEU A 99 -12.76 -6.72 22.12
N VAL A 100 -13.48 -6.30 21.07
CA VAL A 100 -14.49 -5.25 21.18
C VAL A 100 -15.57 -5.62 22.19
N LYS A 101 -16.07 -6.86 22.16
CA LYS A 101 -17.03 -7.37 23.15
C LYS A 101 -16.46 -7.37 24.57
N ALA A 102 -15.21 -7.80 24.75
CA ALA A 102 -14.57 -7.82 26.06
C ALA A 102 -14.38 -6.41 26.65
N LEU A 103 -14.10 -5.41 25.81
CA LEU A 103 -13.82 -4.04 26.24
C LEU A 103 -15.06 -3.16 26.38
N SER A 104 -16.06 -3.35 25.50
CA SER A 104 -17.23 -2.46 25.40
C SER A 104 -18.56 -3.13 25.73
N GLY A 105 -18.61 -4.47 25.78
CA GLY A 105 -19.87 -5.24 25.85
C GLY A 105 -20.60 -5.39 24.52
N GLU A 106 -20.20 -4.68 23.46
CA GLU A 106 -20.85 -4.71 22.15
C GLU A 106 -20.30 -5.83 21.26
N ALA A 107 -21.18 -6.47 20.48
CA ALA A 107 -20.81 -7.52 19.52
C ALA A 107 -20.58 -7.00 18.10
N LYS A 108 -20.39 -5.68 17.94
CA LYS A 108 -20.24 -4.98 16.66
C LYS A 108 -19.18 -3.90 16.78
N LEU A 109 -18.61 -3.51 15.64
CA LEU A 109 -17.70 -2.38 15.60
C LEU A 109 -18.45 -1.07 15.84
N PRO A 110 -17.82 -0.08 16.50
CA PRO A 110 -18.40 1.26 16.58
C PRO A 110 -18.51 1.85 15.17
N LYS A 111 -19.58 2.62 14.91
CA LYS A 111 -19.68 3.40 13.67
C LYS A 111 -18.49 4.37 13.59
N PRO A 112 -17.95 4.64 12.39
CA PRO A 112 -18.45 4.23 11.07
C PRO A 112 -17.88 2.90 10.54
N HIS A 113 -17.26 2.07 11.38
CA HIS A 113 -16.50 0.92 10.88
C HIS A 113 -17.38 -0.25 10.45
N ASP A 114 -17.13 -0.74 9.24
CA ASP A 114 -17.66 -2.00 8.74
C ASP A 114 -16.80 -3.20 9.16
N VAL A 115 -17.38 -4.40 9.14
CA VAL A 115 -16.65 -5.64 9.43
C VAL A 115 -16.10 -6.24 8.14
N ILE A 116 -14.81 -6.52 8.10
CA ILE A 116 -14.18 -7.36 7.08
C ILE A 116 -14.44 -8.83 7.46
N PRO A 117 -15.20 -9.59 6.65
CA PRO A 117 -15.54 -10.97 6.99
C PRO A 117 -14.35 -11.92 6.82
N GLY A 118 -14.54 -13.16 7.32
CA GLY A 118 -13.55 -14.24 7.20
C GLY A 118 -12.36 -14.08 8.15
N GLN A 119 -11.46 -15.05 8.12
CA GLN A 119 -10.17 -15.00 8.82
C GLN A 119 -9.12 -14.29 7.95
N PRO A 120 -8.01 -13.80 8.52
CA PRO A 120 -6.84 -13.41 7.72
C PRO A 120 -6.38 -14.60 6.85
N LEU A 121 -6.46 -14.44 5.52
CA LEU A 121 -6.09 -15.48 4.53
C LEU A 121 -4.79 -15.15 3.79
N GLU A 122 -4.06 -14.14 4.24
CA GLU A 122 -2.84 -13.69 3.57
C GLU A 122 -1.79 -14.80 3.66
N LYS A 123 -1.47 -15.39 2.51
CA LYS A 123 -0.32 -16.27 2.39
C LYS A 123 0.90 -15.37 2.22
N GLY A 124 1.88 -15.49 3.10
CA GLY A 124 3.16 -14.81 2.91
C GLY A 124 3.81 -15.22 1.59
N GLY A 125 4.46 -14.27 0.92
CA GLY A 125 5.22 -14.48 -0.32
C GLY A 125 4.60 -13.90 -1.60
N ASP A 126 5.25 -14.23 -2.72
CA ASP A 126 4.98 -13.78 -4.09
C ASP A 126 4.08 -14.80 -4.84
N PRO A 127 3.10 -14.35 -5.67
CA PRO A 127 2.74 -12.96 -5.94
C PRO A 127 1.97 -12.29 -4.82
N LEU A 128 2.21 -10.98 -4.68
CA LEU A 128 1.43 -10.09 -3.83
C LEU A 128 -0.06 -10.30 -4.05
N ARG A 129 -0.78 -10.65 -2.98
CA ARG A 129 -2.24 -10.77 -3.00
C ARG A 129 -2.83 -10.52 -1.63
N VAL A 130 -3.47 -9.37 -1.47
CA VAL A 130 -4.16 -8.96 -0.26
C VAL A 130 -5.65 -8.86 -0.56
N ARG A 131 -6.48 -9.55 0.23
CA ARG A 131 -7.94 -9.55 0.05
C ARG A 131 -8.67 -9.38 1.36
N TYR A 132 -9.45 -8.29 1.45
CA TYR A 132 -10.28 -7.95 2.60
C TYR A 132 -11.75 -7.87 2.17
N GLY A 133 -12.48 -8.99 2.31
CA GLY A 133 -13.83 -9.11 1.76
C GLY A 133 -13.79 -9.03 0.23
N ASP A 134 -14.48 -8.04 -0.33
CA ASP A 134 -14.52 -7.78 -1.79
C ASP A 134 -13.36 -6.91 -2.28
N ASP A 135 -12.64 -6.25 -1.37
CA ASP A 135 -11.50 -5.40 -1.68
C ASP A 135 -10.25 -6.28 -1.93
N LEU A 136 -9.48 -5.96 -2.96
CA LEU A 136 -8.37 -6.75 -3.48
C LEU A 136 -7.24 -5.85 -3.95
N PHE A 137 -6.02 -6.18 -3.56
CA PHE A 137 -4.81 -5.69 -4.18
C PHE A 137 -3.93 -6.89 -4.57
N GLU A 138 -3.60 -7.02 -5.85
CA GLU A 138 -2.80 -8.14 -6.34
C GLU A 138 -1.84 -7.75 -7.45
N ARG A 139 -0.69 -8.42 -7.49
CA ARG A 139 0.23 -8.40 -8.63
C ARG A 139 -0.26 -9.37 -9.70
N LEU A 140 -0.32 -8.89 -10.93
CA LEU A 140 -0.66 -9.68 -12.12
C LEU A 140 0.61 -10.31 -12.70
N GLY A 141 0.45 -11.39 -13.47
CA GLY A 141 1.59 -12.15 -14.03
C GLY A 141 2.45 -11.39 -15.05
N ASP A 142 2.02 -10.21 -15.49
CA ASP A 142 2.75 -9.32 -16.40
C ASP A 142 3.41 -8.12 -15.70
N GLY A 143 3.47 -8.15 -14.36
CA GLY A 143 4.09 -7.09 -13.55
C GLY A 143 3.19 -5.88 -13.28
N ARG A 144 1.98 -5.83 -13.86
CA ARG A 144 0.97 -4.83 -13.48
C ARG A 144 0.33 -5.23 -12.15
N TYR A 145 -0.42 -4.30 -11.55
CA TYR A 145 -1.20 -4.57 -10.35
C TYR A 145 -2.68 -4.34 -10.62
N ARG A 146 -3.54 -5.05 -9.90
CA ARG A 146 -4.96 -4.74 -9.84
C ARG A 146 -5.31 -4.22 -8.45
N LEU A 147 -5.98 -3.08 -8.42
CA LEU A 147 -6.58 -2.51 -7.20
C LEU A 147 -8.09 -2.48 -7.38
N LYS A 148 -8.80 -3.27 -6.57
CA LYS A 148 -10.25 -3.22 -6.42
C LYS A 148 -10.60 -2.80 -5.01
N THR A 149 -11.25 -1.65 -4.86
CA THR A 149 -11.57 -1.07 -3.55
C THR A 149 -12.80 -0.16 -3.66
N GLY A 150 -13.84 -0.46 -2.88
CA GLY A 150 -15.12 0.26 -2.99
C GLY A 150 -15.69 0.22 -4.41
N GLU A 151 -15.78 1.38 -5.06
CA GLU A 151 -16.29 1.52 -6.43
C GLU A 151 -15.19 1.48 -7.50
N ILE A 152 -13.92 1.42 -7.10
CA ILE A 152 -12.77 1.46 -7.99
C ILE A 152 -12.32 0.03 -8.31
N ASP A 153 -12.09 -0.25 -9.59
CA ASP A 153 -11.46 -1.48 -10.08
C ASP A 153 -10.53 -1.09 -11.23
N VAL A 154 -9.24 -0.95 -10.93
CA VAL A 154 -8.24 -0.40 -11.86
C VAL A 154 -7.04 -1.32 -11.98
N THR A 155 -6.38 -1.24 -13.13
CA THR A 155 -5.06 -1.82 -13.34
C THR A 155 -4.01 -0.72 -13.26
N LEU A 156 -3.03 -0.90 -12.37
CA LEU A 156 -1.91 0.01 -12.16
C LEU A 156 -0.69 -0.52 -12.92
N THR A 157 0.01 0.38 -13.59
CA THR A 157 1.27 0.08 -14.28
C THR A 157 2.36 0.97 -13.70
N ALA A 158 3.50 0.38 -13.35
CA ALA A 158 4.66 1.16 -12.94
C ALA A 158 5.28 1.85 -14.16
N GLU A 159 5.34 3.18 -14.17
CA GLU A 159 6.01 3.96 -15.23
C GLU A 159 7.49 4.23 -14.93
N SER A 160 7.93 3.96 -13.71
CA SER A 160 9.30 4.12 -13.26
C SER A 160 9.73 2.94 -12.39
N GLU A 161 11.04 2.82 -12.17
CA GLU A 161 11.57 1.95 -11.11
C GLU A 161 10.99 2.35 -9.75
N PHE A 162 10.89 1.38 -8.84
CA PHE A 162 10.50 1.65 -7.46
C PHE A 162 11.52 2.58 -6.79
N MET A 163 11.04 3.34 -5.81
CA MET A 163 11.86 4.26 -5.05
C MET A 163 12.07 3.70 -3.65
N ALA A 164 13.33 3.48 -3.29
CA ALA A 164 13.71 3.18 -1.92
C ALA A 164 13.53 4.44 -1.07
N VAL A 165 12.68 4.39 -0.05
CA VAL A 165 12.58 5.47 0.95
C VAL A 165 13.94 5.68 1.60
N GLU A 166 14.35 6.95 1.71
CA GLU A 166 15.69 7.35 2.20
C GLU A 166 16.88 6.70 1.46
N GLY A 167 16.65 6.26 0.21
CA GLY A 167 17.68 5.76 -0.69
C GLY A 167 18.05 4.28 -0.54
N SER A 168 17.69 3.64 0.59
CA SER A 168 17.96 2.21 0.83
C SER A 168 16.72 1.36 1.17
N GLY A 169 15.63 2.00 1.61
CA GLY A 169 14.42 1.33 2.07
C GLY A 169 14.54 0.71 3.47
N LEU A 170 15.68 0.85 4.15
CA LEU A 170 15.91 0.32 5.50
C LEU A 170 15.45 1.27 6.62
N THR A 171 14.62 2.26 6.31
CA THR A 171 14.10 3.24 7.29
C THR A 171 13.46 2.50 8.47
N GLY A 172 13.96 2.75 9.69
CA GLY A 172 13.45 2.15 10.92
C GLY A 172 13.93 0.72 11.21
N VAL A 173 14.77 0.12 10.35
CA VAL A 173 15.33 -1.22 10.58
C VAL A 173 16.51 -1.12 11.55
N GLY A 174 16.29 -1.49 12.81
CA GLY A 174 17.31 -1.49 13.88
C GLY A 174 17.27 -0.25 14.79
N ASP A 175 16.73 0.86 14.31
CA ASP A 175 16.44 2.06 15.11
C ASP A 175 15.09 2.68 14.70
N PRO A 176 14.00 2.47 15.48
CA PRO A 176 12.69 3.04 15.18
C PRO A 176 12.65 4.58 15.17
N SER A 177 13.66 5.27 15.70
CA SER A 177 13.73 6.74 15.68
C SER A 177 14.05 7.31 14.29
N GLU A 178 14.54 6.47 13.37
CA GLU A 178 14.78 6.82 11.97
C GLU A 178 13.50 6.84 11.12
N MET A 179 12.35 6.45 11.69
CA MET A 179 11.07 6.56 10.98
C MET A 179 10.59 8.02 10.94
N HIS A 180 10.88 8.71 9.84
CA HIS A 180 10.34 10.04 9.54
C HIS A 180 9.12 9.91 8.61
N TYR A 181 7.94 10.34 9.08
CA TYR A 181 6.70 10.44 8.29
C TYR A 181 6.42 11.89 7.89
#